data_AF-A0A3N5Y8D9-F1
#
_entry.id   AF-A0A3N5Y8D9-F1
#
_cell.length_a   1.000
_cell.length_b   1.000
_cell.length_c   1.000
_cell.angle_alpha   90.00
_cell.angle_beta   90.00
_cell.angle_gamma   90.00
#
_symmetry.space_group_name_H-M   'P 1'
#
loop_
_entity.id
_entity.type
_entity.pdbx_description
1 polymer ?
#
loop_
_entity_poly.entity_id
_entity_poly.type
_entity_poly.pdbx_seq_one_letter_code
_entity_poly.pdbx_strand_id
1 'polypeptide(L)'
;MLILAVSFLLSSGLSGEDDWLPGQWTGTWDENPGESGALKITIERKPDATLRGRIQAEMNGTELYTTEFKEVSQNGNKMTIKYHHPSVPIEVLIEGEWRTGSLSGTWAGRPAGESEYQTRGTRKAAKS
;
A
#
# COMPACT_ATOMS: atom_id res chain seq x y z
N MET A 1 -41.60 40.44 4.52
CA MET A 1 -41.38 39.00 4.74
C MET A 1 -40.27 38.56 3.80
N LEU A 2 -39.08 38.28 4.33
CA LEU A 2 -37.94 37.77 3.57
C LEU A 2 -37.26 36.73 4.46
N ILE A 3 -37.35 35.46 4.08
CA ILE A 3 -36.69 34.35 4.78
C ILE A 3 -35.35 34.15 4.09
N LEU A 4 -34.26 34.40 4.83
CA LEU A 4 -32.90 34.12 4.39
C LEU A 4 -32.65 32.62 4.58
N ALA A 5 -32.66 31.86 3.49
CA ALA A 5 -32.28 30.45 3.52
C ALA A 5 -30.74 30.35 3.47
N VAL A 6 -30.12 30.06 4.62
CA VAL A 6 -28.70 29.66 4.68
C VAL A 6 -28.62 28.21 4.22
N SER A 7 -28.19 28.01 2.97
CA SER A 7 -27.89 26.68 2.44
C SER A 7 -26.61 26.16 3.08
N PHE A 8 -26.76 25.34 4.12
CA PHE A 8 -25.68 24.49 4.62
C PHE A 8 -25.48 23.36 3.60
N LEU A 9 -24.41 23.43 2.81
CA LEU A 9 -23.93 22.30 2.04
C LEU A 9 -23.38 21.27 3.04
N LEU A 10 -24.20 20.25 3.34
CA LEU A 10 -23.71 19.01 3.92
C LEU A 10 -22.78 18.38 2.87
N SER A 11 -21.47 18.55 3.04
CA SER A 11 -20.48 17.70 2.36
C SER A 11 -20.66 16.28 2.88
N SER A 12 -21.46 15.50 2.16
CA SER A 12 -21.57 14.06 2.34
C SER A 12 -20.17 13.46 2.22
N GLY A 13 -19.64 12.91 3.31
CA GLY A 13 -18.39 12.18 3.30
C GLY A 13 -18.46 11.01 2.31
N LEU A 14 -17.59 11.02 1.30
CA LEU A 14 -17.30 9.87 0.46
C LEU A 14 -16.51 8.86 1.30
N SER A 15 -17.19 8.13 2.17
CA SER A 15 -16.63 6.96 2.85
C SER A 15 -17.41 5.75 2.36
N GLY A 16 -16.83 5.02 1.41
CA GLY A 16 -17.44 3.78 0.90
C GLY A 16 -16.54 2.98 -0.04
N GLU A 17 -15.86 3.63 -0.99
CA GLU A 17 -15.04 2.92 -2.00
C GLU A 17 -13.72 3.62 -2.34
N ASP A 18 -13.56 4.91 -2.02
CA ASP A 18 -12.40 5.71 -2.41
C ASP A 18 -11.33 5.91 -1.31
N ASP A 19 -11.52 5.33 -0.11
CA ASP A 19 -10.58 5.52 1.02
C ASP A 19 -10.33 4.23 1.80
N TRP A 20 -10.27 3.10 1.10
CA TRP A 20 -10.11 1.78 1.74
C TRP A 20 -8.66 1.53 2.20
N LEU A 21 -7.67 2.20 1.59
CA LEU A 21 -6.25 1.86 1.74
C LEU A 21 -5.62 2.25 3.10
N PRO A 22 -5.92 3.41 3.73
CA PRO A 22 -5.36 3.73 5.04
C PRO A 22 -5.74 2.70 6.12
N GLY A 23 -4.79 2.37 6.98
CA GLY A 23 -4.93 1.39 8.04
C GLY A 23 -3.73 0.44 8.14
N GLN A 24 -3.90 -0.60 8.95
CA GLN A 24 -2.92 -1.67 9.10
C GLN A 24 -3.33 -2.89 8.28
N TRP A 25 -2.36 -3.51 7.63
CA TRP A 25 -2.55 -4.69 6.80
C TRP A 25 -1.52 -5.73 7.18
N THR A 26 -1.96 -6.98 7.29
CA THR A 26 -1.10 -8.13 7.55
C THR A 26 -1.25 -9.13 6.42
N GLY A 27 -0.15 -9.75 6.01
CA GLY A 27 -0.12 -10.52 4.79
C GLY A 27 1.09 -11.42 4.63
N THR A 28 1.21 -11.96 3.42
CA THR A 28 2.35 -12.78 3.00
C THR A 28 2.92 -12.29 1.67
N TRP A 29 4.19 -12.59 1.45
CA TRP A 29 4.88 -12.45 0.18
C TRP A 29 5.52 -13.78 -0.20
N ASP A 30 5.62 -14.03 -1.50
CA ASP A 30 6.29 -15.19 -2.06
C ASP A 30 7.22 -14.72 -3.20
N GLU A 31 8.44 -15.25 -3.28
CA GLU A 31 9.34 -15.14 -4.43
C GLU A 31 9.18 -16.38 -5.32
N ASN A 32 9.14 -16.19 -6.64
CA ASN A 32 8.99 -17.29 -7.58
C ASN A 32 10.21 -17.46 -8.51
N PRO A 33 10.92 -18.62 -8.44
CA PRO A 33 10.88 -19.63 -7.38
C PRO A 33 11.70 -19.15 -6.17
N GLY A 34 11.29 -19.46 -4.94
CA GLY A 34 12.11 -19.09 -3.79
C GLY A 34 11.38 -19.03 -2.46
N GLU A 35 11.71 -17.99 -1.72
CA GLU A 35 11.37 -17.81 -0.32
C GLU A 35 9.97 -17.20 -0.15
N SER A 36 9.41 -17.34 1.04
CA SER A 36 8.17 -16.67 1.40
C SER A 36 8.24 -16.17 2.83
N GLY A 37 7.38 -15.21 3.14
CA GLY A 37 7.38 -14.57 4.44
C GLY A 37 6.12 -13.79 4.74
N ALA A 38 6.11 -13.14 5.90
CA ALA A 38 5.02 -12.30 6.35
C ALA A 38 5.30 -10.81 6.06
N LEU A 39 4.24 -10.04 5.88
CA LEU A 39 4.27 -8.59 5.74
C LEU A 39 3.36 -7.94 6.78
N LYS A 40 3.82 -6.82 7.34
CA LYS A 40 2.98 -5.84 8.04
C LYS A 40 3.12 -4.51 7.33
N ILE A 41 2.01 -3.92 6.92
CA ILE A 41 1.96 -2.63 6.22
C ILE A 41 1.11 -1.68 7.05
N THR A 42 1.59 -0.46 7.26
CA THR A 42 0.81 0.62 7.86
C THR A 42 0.74 1.77 6.87
N ILE A 43 -0.47 2.22 6.53
CA ILE A 43 -0.69 3.35 5.63
C ILE A 43 -1.55 4.38 6.35
N GLU A 44 -1.15 5.64 6.24
CA GLU A 44 -1.83 6.77 6.84
C GLU A 44 -2.13 7.84 5.79
N ARG A 45 -3.28 8.50 5.94
CA ARG A 45 -3.62 9.69 5.18
C ARG A 45 -3.16 10.92 5.96
N LYS A 46 -2.38 11.77 5.31
CA LYS A 46 -1.94 13.06 5.84
C LYS A 46 -3.06 14.11 5.70
N PRO A 47 -2.95 15.25 6.41
CA PRO A 47 -3.90 16.37 6.28
C PRO A 47 -4.01 16.94 4.86
N ASP A 48 -2.96 16.82 4.05
CA ASP A 48 -2.93 17.23 2.63
C ASP A 48 -3.54 16.19 1.68
N ALA A 49 -4.23 15.19 2.23
CA ALA A 49 -4.79 14.04 1.53
C ALA A 49 -3.77 13.11 0.86
N THR A 50 -2.47 13.34 0.98
CA THR A 50 -1.45 12.41 0.49
C THR A 50 -1.34 11.18 1.40
N LEU A 51 -0.92 10.05 0.84
CA LEU A 51 -0.70 8.82 1.57
C LEU A 51 0.78 8.68 1.95
N ARG A 52 1.03 8.17 3.15
CA ARG A 52 2.35 7.71 3.61
C ARG A 52 2.22 6.37 4.27
N GLY A 53 3.34 5.73 4.56
CA GLY A 53 3.32 4.50 5.33
C GLY A 53 4.66 3.81 5.35
N ARG A 54 4.64 2.60 5.89
CA ARG A 54 5.81 1.73 6.02
C ARG A 54 5.44 0.28 5.85
N ILE A 55 6.46 -0.53 5.57
CA ILE A 55 6.38 -1.99 5.49
C ILE A 55 7.43 -2.61 6.39
N GLN A 56 7.04 -3.70 7.04
CA GLN A 56 7.90 -4.64 7.74
C GLN A 56 7.77 -5.99 7.07
N ALA A 57 8.89 -6.56 6.64
CA ALA A 57 8.96 -7.89 6.06
C ALA A 57 9.62 -8.85 7.05
N GLU A 58 9.05 -10.03 7.18
CA GLU A 58 9.51 -11.08 8.08
C GLU A 58 9.64 -12.41 7.33
N MET A 59 10.56 -13.26 7.77
CA MET A 59 10.70 -14.63 7.30
C MET A 59 10.97 -15.54 8.49
N ASN A 60 10.25 -16.65 8.58
CA ASN A 60 10.37 -17.60 9.70
C ASN A 60 10.27 -16.94 11.09
N GLY A 61 9.41 -15.91 11.21
CA GLY A 61 9.23 -15.14 12.45
C GLY A 61 10.35 -14.18 12.82
N THR A 62 11.36 -14.02 11.94
CA THR A 62 12.45 -13.04 12.10
C THR A 62 12.22 -11.86 11.17
N GLU A 63 12.34 -10.65 11.70
CA GLU A 63 12.30 -9.43 10.87
C GLU A 63 13.49 -9.41 9.92
N LEU A 64 13.20 -9.26 8.62
CA LEU A 64 14.22 -9.02 7.60
C LEU A 64 14.55 -7.55 7.52
N TYR A 65 13.51 -6.70 7.46
CA TYR A 65 13.65 -5.26 7.43
C TYR A 65 12.33 -4.53 7.72
N THR A 66 12.48 -3.25 8.09
CA THR A 66 11.42 -2.25 8.11
C THR A 66 11.86 -1.02 7.32
N THR A 67 10.99 -0.46 6.48
CA THR A 67 11.30 0.75 5.68
C THR A 67 10.05 1.57 5.36
N GLU A 68 10.24 2.88 5.16
CA GLU A 68 9.19 3.83 4.81
C GLU A 68 8.91 3.79 3.30
N PHE A 69 7.67 4.10 2.93
CA PHE A 69 7.26 4.21 1.53
C PHE A 69 7.78 5.50 0.91
N LYS A 70 8.38 5.36 -0.27
CA LYS A 70 8.69 6.47 -1.16
C LYS A 70 7.42 7.03 -1.80
N GLU A 71 6.52 6.14 -2.20
CA GLU A 71 5.26 6.47 -2.86
C GLU A 71 4.17 5.51 -2.42
N VAL A 72 2.98 6.04 -2.17
CA VAL A 72 1.75 5.26 -1.99
C VAL A 72 0.66 5.95 -2.77
N SER A 73 -0.02 5.22 -3.64
CA SER A 73 -1.16 5.73 -4.38
C SER A 73 -2.29 4.71 -4.42
N GLN A 74 -3.50 5.24 -4.49
CA GLN A 74 -4.74 4.50 -4.65
C GLN A 74 -5.48 5.08 -5.85
N ASN A 75 -5.96 4.21 -6.74
CA ASN A 75 -6.82 4.59 -7.85
C ASN A 75 -7.95 3.57 -7.98
N GLY A 76 -9.15 3.97 -7.55
CA GLY A 76 -10.28 3.05 -7.38
C GLY A 76 -9.89 1.89 -6.46
N ASN A 77 -10.00 0.66 -6.96
CA ASN A 77 -9.64 -0.55 -6.24
C ASN A 77 -8.16 -0.94 -6.38
N LYS A 78 -7.33 -0.16 -7.08
CA LYS A 78 -5.90 -0.45 -7.28
C LYS A 78 -5.03 0.32 -6.29
N MET A 79 -3.92 -0.31 -5.90
CA MET A 79 -2.88 0.26 -5.05
C MET A 79 -1.52 0.07 -5.70
N THR A 80 -0.71 1.13 -5.61
CA THR A 80 0.71 1.10 -5.96
C THR A 80 1.51 1.62 -4.76
N ILE A 81 2.55 0.88 -4.39
CA ILE A 81 3.52 1.27 -3.36
C ILE A 81 4.92 1.15 -3.94
N LYS A 82 5.77 2.15 -3.70
CA LYS A 82 7.20 2.06 -3.99
C LYS A 82 8.03 2.35 -2.74
N TYR A 83 9.13 1.64 -2.59
CA TYR A 83 10.12 1.91 -1.54
C TYR A 83 11.51 1.45 -1.97
N HIS A 84 12.52 1.96 -1.27
CA HIS A 84 13.88 1.47 -1.39
C HIS A 84 14.14 0.40 -0.34
N HIS A 85 14.70 -0.73 -0.76
CA HIS A 85 15.14 -1.74 0.20
C HIS A 85 16.28 -1.16 1.06
N PRO A 86 16.25 -1.30 2.39
CA PRO A 86 17.21 -0.59 3.25
C PRO A 86 18.65 -1.12 3.14
N SER A 87 18.82 -2.40 2.78
CA SER A 87 20.14 -3.06 2.77
C SER A 87 20.70 -3.36 1.38
N VAL A 88 19.93 -3.18 0.31
CA VAL A 88 20.39 -3.45 -1.06
C VAL A 88 19.88 -2.37 -2.01
N PRO A 89 20.63 -2.02 -3.08
CA PRO A 89 20.32 -0.88 -3.93
C PRO A 89 19.21 -1.20 -4.95
N ILE A 90 18.06 -1.65 -4.47
CA ILE A 90 16.89 -1.94 -5.29
C ILE A 90 15.73 -1.03 -4.89
N GLU A 91 14.92 -0.67 -5.88
CA GLU A 91 13.59 -0.13 -5.64
C GLU A 91 12.58 -1.25 -5.84
N VAL A 92 11.68 -1.38 -4.86
CA VAL A 92 10.60 -2.34 -4.89
C VAL A 92 9.31 -1.64 -5.29
N LEU A 93 8.59 -2.24 -6.22
CA LEU A 93 7.23 -1.90 -6.61
C LEU A 93 6.30 -2.97 -6.08
N ILE A 94 5.27 -2.58 -5.34
CA ILE A 94 4.15 -3.44 -4.97
C ILE A 94 2.91 -2.91 -5.66
N GLU A 95 2.25 -3.78 -6.40
CA GLU A 95 0.96 -3.51 -6.99
C GLU A 95 -0.10 -4.41 -6.35
N GLY A 96 -1.35 -3.99 -6.40
CA GLY A 96 -2.44 -4.92 -6.16
C GLY A 96 -3.82 -4.31 -6.22
N GLU A 97 -4.79 -5.20 -6.07
CA GLU A 97 -6.20 -4.89 -6.14
C GLU A 97 -6.88 -5.23 -4.82
N TRP A 98 -7.72 -4.31 -4.37
CA TRP A 98 -8.63 -4.55 -3.26
C TRP A 98 -9.90 -5.22 -3.75
N ARG A 99 -10.25 -6.32 -3.11
CA ARG A 99 -11.52 -7.02 -3.31
C ARG A 99 -12.01 -7.49 -1.95
N THR A 100 -13.20 -7.03 -1.56
CA THR A 100 -13.94 -7.55 -0.39
C THR A 100 -13.08 -7.64 0.88
N GLY A 101 -12.34 -6.59 1.22
CA GLY A 101 -11.51 -6.52 2.44
C GLY A 101 -10.11 -7.15 2.34
N SER A 102 -9.75 -7.72 1.18
CA SER A 102 -8.43 -8.31 0.93
C SER A 102 -7.70 -7.60 -0.20
N LEU A 103 -6.39 -7.51 -0.06
CA LEU A 103 -5.44 -7.05 -1.07
C LEU A 103 -4.71 -8.26 -1.66
N SER A 104 -4.67 -8.36 -2.98
CA SER A 104 -3.80 -9.30 -3.68
C SER A 104 -3.04 -8.61 -4.79
N GLY A 105 -1.85 -9.10 -5.12
CA GLY A 105 -1.09 -8.55 -6.23
C GLY A 105 0.31 -9.10 -6.32
N THR A 106 1.19 -8.29 -6.90
CA THR A 106 2.57 -8.66 -7.20
C THR A 106 3.54 -7.74 -6.48
N TRP A 107 4.77 -8.22 -6.35
CA TRP A 107 5.90 -7.37 -6.05
C TRP A 107 7.00 -7.59 -7.09
N ALA A 108 7.70 -6.51 -7.41
CA ALA A 108 8.73 -6.48 -8.42
C ALA A 108 9.91 -5.65 -7.92
N GLY A 109 11.11 -6.02 -8.32
CA GLY A 109 12.33 -5.31 -7.97
C GLY A 109 13.03 -4.79 -9.22
N ARG A 110 13.66 -3.62 -9.10
CA ARG A 110 14.64 -3.11 -10.06
C ARG A 110 15.85 -2.56 -9.33
N PRO A 111 17.08 -2.71 -9.85
CA PRO A 111 18.22 -1.94 -9.39
C PRO A 111 17.93 -0.43 -9.47
N ALA A 112 18.45 0.34 -8.51
CA ALA A 112 18.28 1.78 -8.53
C ALA A 112 18.90 2.38 -9.80
N GLY A 113 18.10 3.11 -10.59
CA GLY A 113 18.53 3.74 -11.83
C GLY A 113 18.16 2.99 -13.11
N GLU A 114 17.73 1.73 -13.03
CA GLU A 114 17.18 0.99 -14.18
C GLU A 114 15.72 1.38 -14.43
N SER A 115 15.24 1.30 -15.68
CA SER A 115 13.86 1.69 -16.02
C SER A 115 12.82 0.59 -15.81
N GLU A 116 13.22 -0.68 -15.83
CA GLU A 116 12.29 -1.82 -15.88
C GLU A 116 12.23 -2.57 -14.55
N TYR A 117 11.02 -2.93 -14.13
CA TYR A 117 10.80 -3.81 -12.98
C TYR A 117 10.73 -5.27 -13.43
N GLN A 118 11.40 -6.14 -12.69
CA GLN A 118 11.27 -7.58 -12.85
C GLN A 118 10.32 -8.10 -11.78
N THR A 119 9.17 -8.63 -12.20
CA THR A 119 8.22 -9.28 -11.27
C THR A 119 8.92 -10.44 -10.58
N ARG A 120 8.96 -10.39 -9.25
CA ARG A 120 9.64 -11.38 -8.41
C ARG A 120 8.66 -12.37 -7.79
N GLY A 121 7.44 -11.93 -7.51
CA GLY A 121 6.40 -12.85 -7.07
C GLY A 121 5.09 -12.18 -6.67
N THR A 122 4.33 -12.88 -5.85
CA THR A 122 2.97 -12.50 -5.46
C THR A 122 2.89 -12.15 -3.99
N ARG A 123 1.80 -11.48 -3.62
CA ARG A 123 1.50 -11.15 -2.23
C ARG A 123 0.00 -11.12 -1.97
N LYS A 124 -0.37 -11.34 -0.71
CA LYS A 124 -1.75 -11.20 -0.21
C LYS A 124 -1.72 -10.49 1.14
N ALA A 125 -2.70 -9.65 1.42
CA ALA A 125 -2.85 -9.02 2.74
C ALA A 125 -4.32 -8.77 3.07
N ALA A 126 -4.67 -8.80 4.35
CA ALA A 126 -5.99 -8.43 4.86
C ALA A 126 -5.86 -7.28 5.85
N LYS A 127 -6.91 -6.47 5.96
CA LYS A 127 -6.95 -5.38 6.93
C LYS A 127 -7.01 -5.96 8.34
N SER A 128 -6.18 -5.44 9.25
CA SER A 128 -6.12 -5.87 10.66
C SER A 128 -7.04 -5.05 11.54
#